data_AF-A0A7U9RYW7-F1
#
_entry.id   AF-A0A7U9RYW7-F1
#
_cell.length_a   1.000
_cell.length_b   1.000
_cell.length_c   1.000
_cell.angle_alpha   90.00
_cell.angle_beta   90.00
_cell.angle_gamma   90.00
#
_symmetry.space_group_name_H-M   'P 1'
#
loop_
_entity.id
_entity.type
_entity.pdbx_description
1 polymer ?
#
loop_
_entity_poly.entity_id
_entity_poly.type
_entity_poly.pdbx_seq_one_letter_code
_entity_poly.pdbx_strand_id
1 'polypeptide(L)'
;MNDYSKITALYSRLSVGDEDRDGGESNSIQNQKKFLESYARQLKLTNIRHYIDDDESGRFFDRSAYSRMIEDVENGKIGVCIMKDMTRWGRDYLQVGNAMEIFRRNNVRFIAVNNGIDSEKPDTLEFAPFINIMSEWYAKDISKKVKTGIKTKGMSGKPIATEAPYGYVKDPDNKDFWLIDEEAAEIVRLIFRLFLDGKNRNQIAVYLKNEQIPTPTFYMKDRGRGTCKNKTLNEESRYKWNKATLTHILTRQEYCGDVVNFKTTKHFRDKRNHYVDRSQWQITENVHEPIIDRTDFENVQRILENAPVKRPNGDGEIHPLSGLLFCKDCGAKMHIRIDYRNGGKRHVAFCSEYHKGKARNPKCHSPHIMDADLLMQTVAEVLKKIAEYSISNRADFEALVKKCCSSD
;
A
#
# COMPACT_ATOMS: atom_id res chain seq x y z
N MET A 1 -27.75 -22.69 -24.87
CA MET A 1 -28.17 -24.04 -25.28
C MET A 1 -27.41 -25.01 -24.38
N ASN A 2 -28.11 -25.67 -23.45
CA ASN A 2 -27.48 -26.65 -22.57
C ASN A 2 -27.05 -27.86 -23.41
N ASP A 3 -25.77 -28.19 -23.34
CA ASP A 3 -25.17 -29.31 -24.06
C ASP A 3 -25.54 -30.61 -23.36
N TYR A 4 -26.62 -31.26 -23.80
CA TYR A 4 -27.14 -32.52 -23.27
C TYR A 4 -26.23 -33.75 -23.57
N SER A 5 -25.02 -33.53 -24.12
CA SER A 5 -24.01 -34.58 -24.31
C SER A 5 -23.23 -34.91 -23.03
N LYS A 6 -23.17 -33.97 -22.08
CA LYS A 6 -22.39 -34.09 -20.85
C LYS A 6 -23.00 -35.05 -19.83
N ILE A 7 -22.17 -35.59 -18.95
CA ILE A 7 -22.57 -36.58 -17.94
C ILE A 7 -23.51 -35.93 -16.91
N THR A 8 -24.58 -36.66 -16.57
CA THR A 8 -25.42 -36.42 -15.39
C THR A 8 -24.90 -37.30 -14.24
N ALA A 9 -24.14 -36.70 -13.35
CA ALA A 9 -23.55 -37.38 -12.20
C ALA A 9 -24.57 -37.49 -11.05
N LEU A 10 -24.82 -38.72 -10.60
CA LEU A 10 -25.62 -39.02 -9.42
C LEU A 10 -24.69 -39.44 -8.30
N TYR A 11 -24.61 -38.62 -7.25
CA TYR A 11 -23.73 -38.89 -6.11
C TYR A 11 -24.52 -39.48 -4.94
N SER A 12 -24.09 -40.64 -4.46
CA SER A 12 -24.70 -41.35 -3.33
C SER A 12 -23.64 -41.74 -2.29
N ARG A 13 -24.01 -41.74 -1.01
CA ARG A 13 -23.11 -42.10 0.08
C ARG A 13 -23.85 -42.83 1.20
N LEU A 14 -23.24 -43.89 1.73
CA LEU A 14 -23.72 -44.61 2.91
C LEU A 14 -23.46 -43.80 4.19
N SER A 15 -24.48 -43.68 5.04
CA SER A 15 -24.36 -43.05 6.36
C SER A 15 -23.92 -44.08 7.39
N VAL A 16 -23.01 -43.67 8.29
CA VAL A 16 -22.63 -44.46 9.46
C VAL A 16 -23.87 -44.65 10.35
N GLY A 17 -24.36 -45.88 10.46
CA GLY A 17 -25.52 -46.25 11.29
C GLY A 17 -26.63 -47.06 10.61
N ASP A 18 -26.56 -47.31 9.30
CA ASP A 18 -27.50 -48.21 8.61
C ASP A 18 -27.04 -49.68 8.78
N GLU A 19 -27.49 -50.34 9.85
CA GLU A 19 -27.12 -51.72 10.25
C GLU A 19 -27.78 -52.85 9.41
N ASP A 20 -28.49 -52.53 8.33
CA ASP A 20 -29.13 -53.55 7.48
C ASP A 20 -28.16 -54.09 6.42
N ARG A 21 -27.35 -55.09 6.78
CA ARG A 21 -26.49 -55.83 5.84
C ARG A 21 -26.69 -57.35 5.94
N ASP A 22 -27.47 -57.89 5.00
CA ASP A 22 -27.34 -59.27 4.51
C ASP A 22 -26.41 -59.27 3.30
N GLY A 23 -25.09 -59.39 3.51
CA GLY A 23 -24.10 -59.88 2.53
C GLY A 23 -23.99 -59.24 1.12
N GLY A 24 -24.71 -58.16 0.80
CA GLY A 24 -24.73 -57.48 -0.51
C GLY A 24 -24.77 -55.95 -0.40
N GLU A 25 -24.91 -55.22 -1.53
CA GLU A 25 -25.07 -53.75 -1.54
C GLU A 25 -26.19 -53.35 -0.55
N SER A 26 -25.88 -52.55 0.47
CA SER A 26 -26.85 -52.11 1.48
C SER A 26 -28.14 -51.58 0.84
N ASN A 27 -29.31 -52.00 1.33
CA ASN A 27 -30.62 -51.58 0.83
C ASN A 27 -30.75 -50.04 0.77
N SER A 28 -30.06 -49.31 1.66
CA SER A 28 -30.01 -47.85 1.70
C SER A 28 -29.39 -47.24 0.44
N ILE A 29 -28.29 -47.79 -0.10
CA ILE A 29 -27.65 -47.24 -1.31
C ILE A 29 -28.44 -47.57 -2.57
N GLN A 30 -29.03 -48.77 -2.65
CA GLN A 30 -29.89 -49.14 -3.78
C GLN A 30 -31.13 -48.24 -3.86
N ASN A 31 -31.72 -47.92 -2.71
CA ASN A 31 -32.83 -46.98 -2.63
C ASN A 31 -32.42 -45.56 -3.03
N GLN A 32 -31.24 -45.10 -2.62
CA GLN A 32 -30.69 -43.80 -3.05
C GLN A 32 -30.46 -43.75 -4.57
N LYS A 33 -29.86 -44.79 -5.16
CA LYS A 33 -29.65 -44.88 -6.62
C LYS A 33 -30.98 -44.79 -7.37
N LYS A 34 -31.96 -45.61 -7.00
CA LYS A 34 -33.31 -45.62 -7.61
C LYS A 34 -34.00 -44.26 -7.47
N PHE A 35 -33.88 -43.63 -6.30
CA PHE A 35 -34.44 -42.30 -6.05
C PHE A 35 -33.82 -41.24 -6.97
N LEU A 36 -32.48 -41.17 -7.03
CA LEU A 36 -31.78 -40.18 -7.86
C LEU A 36 -31.96 -40.44 -9.36
N GLU A 37 -31.97 -41.69 -9.79
CA GLU A 37 -32.27 -42.05 -11.18
C GLU A 37 -33.69 -41.66 -11.58
N SER A 38 -34.68 -41.95 -10.73
CA SER A 38 -36.07 -41.59 -11.03
C SER A 38 -36.24 -40.07 -11.14
N TYR A 39 -35.60 -39.32 -10.25
CA TYR A 39 -35.56 -37.86 -10.30
C TYR A 39 -34.87 -37.32 -11.55
N ALA A 40 -33.69 -37.86 -11.91
CA ALA A 40 -32.98 -37.46 -13.13
C ALA A 40 -33.80 -37.72 -14.40
N ARG A 41 -34.48 -38.87 -14.46
CA ARG A 41 -35.36 -39.23 -15.58
C ARG A 41 -36.60 -38.34 -15.65
N GLN A 42 -37.19 -37.94 -14.53
CA GLN A 42 -38.30 -36.97 -14.49
C GLN A 42 -37.89 -35.63 -15.09
N LEU A 43 -36.65 -35.18 -14.84
CA LEU A 43 -36.07 -33.98 -15.44
C LEU A 43 -35.57 -34.16 -16.88
N LYS A 44 -35.78 -35.34 -17.48
CA LYS A 44 -35.33 -35.71 -18.83
C LYS A 44 -33.80 -35.56 -19.02
N LEU A 45 -33.04 -35.77 -17.95
CA LEU A 45 -31.58 -35.74 -18.00
C LEU A 45 -31.02 -37.04 -18.56
N THR A 46 -30.04 -36.93 -19.44
CA THR A 46 -29.41 -38.03 -20.18
C THR A 46 -27.99 -38.31 -19.68
N ASN A 47 -27.37 -39.42 -20.12
CA ASN A 47 -25.99 -39.80 -19.78
C ASN A 47 -25.74 -39.92 -18.26
N ILE A 48 -26.58 -40.71 -17.58
CA ILE A 48 -26.53 -40.91 -16.13
C ILE A 48 -25.32 -41.75 -15.74
N ARG A 49 -24.54 -41.27 -14.76
CA ARG A 49 -23.46 -42.03 -14.12
C ARG A 49 -23.54 -41.92 -12.61
N HIS A 50 -23.31 -43.03 -11.92
CA HIS A 50 -23.30 -43.08 -10.46
C HIS A 50 -21.88 -42.93 -9.90
N TYR A 51 -21.75 -42.06 -8.90
CA TYR A 51 -20.56 -41.91 -8.07
C TYR A 51 -20.96 -42.29 -6.64
N ILE A 52 -20.40 -43.38 -6.13
CA ILE A 52 -20.84 -43.99 -4.87
C ILE A 52 -19.63 -44.17 -3.96
N ASP A 53 -19.69 -43.59 -2.77
CA ASP A 53 -18.71 -43.81 -1.70
C ASP A 53 -19.34 -44.69 -0.59
N ASP A 54 -18.60 -45.70 -0.12
CA ASP A 54 -18.97 -46.58 0.99
C ASP A 54 -18.08 -46.29 2.23
N ASP A 55 -18.70 -45.87 3.33
CA ASP A 55 -18.01 -45.62 4.60
C ASP A 55 -17.91 -46.96 5.39
N GLU A 56 -17.12 -47.91 4.90
CA GLU A 56 -17.04 -49.24 5.54
C GLU A 56 -16.16 -49.30 6.79
N SER A 57 -15.31 -48.31 7.04
CA SER A 57 -14.45 -48.29 8.21
C SER A 57 -14.51 -46.93 8.89
N GLY A 58 -14.81 -46.88 10.18
CA GLY A 58 -14.75 -45.67 11.00
C GLY A 58 -13.37 -45.01 11.10
N ARG A 59 -12.46 -45.25 10.14
CA ARG A 59 -11.18 -44.59 9.93
C ARG A 59 -11.26 -43.77 8.63
N PHE A 60 -11.24 -42.45 8.78
CA PHE A 60 -10.93 -41.43 7.76
C PHE A 60 -11.11 -41.78 6.26
N PHE A 61 -12.17 -41.22 5.67
CA PHE A 61 -12.25 -40.62 4.31
C PHE A 61 -11.70 -41.42 3.10
N ASP A 62 -12.22 -42.61 2.78
CA ASP A 62 -12.16 -43.02 1.37
C ASP A 62 -13.30 -42.32 0.60
N ARG A 63 -12.93 -41.25 -0.12
CA ARG A 63 -13.82 -40.44 -0.96
C ARG A 63 -13.43 -40.55 -2.43
N SER A 64 -13.02 -41.75 -2.85
CA SER A 64 -12.52 -41.99 -4.19
C SER A 64 -13.57 -41.73 -5.28
N ALA A 65 -14.87 -41.94 -5.03
CA ALA A 65 -15.91 -41.59 -6.00
C ALA A 65 -16.19 -40.10 -6.05
N TYR A 66 -16.24 -39.42 -4.90
CA TYR A 66 -16.33 -37.96 -4.86
C TYR A 66 -15.15 -37.27 -5.56
N SER A 67 -13.91 -37.67 -5.28
CA SER A 67 -12.72 -37.08 -5.91
C SER A 67 -12.74 -37.27 -7.43
N ARG A 68 -13.10 -38.47 -7.92
CA ARG A 68 -13.27 -38.73 -9.35
C ARG A 68 -14.37 -37.86 -9.99
N MET A 69 -15.47 -37.65 -9.29
CA MET A 69 -16.56 -36.78 -9.75
C MET A 69 -16.09 -35.33 -9.90
N ILE A 70 -15.34 -34.81 -8.92
CA ILE A 70 -14.79 -33.45 -8.98
C ILE A 70 -13.78 -33.33 -10.13
N GLU A 71 -12.90 -34.30 -10.32
CA GLU A 71 -11.96 -34.33 -11.44
C GLU A 71 -12.68 -34.35 -12.80
N ASP A 72 -13.76 -35.12 -12.93
CA ASP A 72 -14.57 -35.14 -14.16
C ASP A 72 -15.33 -33.83 -14.41
N VAL A 73 -15.65 -33.08 -13.35
CA VAL A 73 -16.20 -31.72 -13.46
C VAL A 73 -15.13 -30.74 -13.95
N GLU A 74 -13.94 -30.78 -13.37
CA GLU A 74 -12.82 -29.90 -13.77
C GLU A 74 -12.34 -30.18 -15.20
N ASN A 75 -12.44 -31.44 -15.65
CA ASN A 75 -12.21 -31.82 -17.04
C ASN A 75 -13.39 -31.48 -17.97
N GLY A 76 -14.45 -30.84 -17.47
CA GLY A 76 -15.60 -30.37 -18.24
C GLY A 76 -16.53 -31.48 -18.77
N LYS A 77 -16.40 -32.72 -18.27
CA LYS A 77 -17.16 -33.90 -18.73
C LYS A 77 -18.58 -33.96 -18.13
N ILE A 78 -18.76 -33.41 -16.93
CA ILE A 78 -20.03 -33.38 -16.22
C ILE A 78 -20.77 -32.07 -16.52
N GLY A 79 -22.08 -32.16 -16.77
CA GLY A 79 -22.96 -31.01 -17.00
C GLY A 79 -23.98 -30.82 -15.88
N VAL A 80 -24.37 -31.91 -15.21
CA VAL A 80 -25.33 -31.87 -14.09
C VAL A 80 -24.87 -32.80 -12.98
N CYS A 81 -24.97 -32.34 -11.73
CA CYS A 81 -24.67 -33.10 -10.52
C CYS A 81 -25.93 -33.14 -9.64
N ILE A 82 -26.39 -34.34 -9.29
CA ILE A 82 -27.59 -34.58 -8.47
C ILE A 82 -27.25 -35.40 -7.24
N MET A 83 -27.80 -35.00 -6.09
CA MET A 83 -27.69 -35.73 -4.84
C MET A 83 -28.98 -35.69 -4.03
N LYS A 84 -29.09 -36.59 -3.05
CA LYS A 84 -30.26 -36.67 -2.17
C LYS A 84 -30.30 -35.50 -1.19
N ASP A 85 -29.22 -35.29 -0.45
CA ASP A 85 -29.09 -34.25 0.57
C ASP A 85 -27.65 -33.69 0.60
N MET A 86 -27.50 -32.43 1.02
CA MET A 86 -26.18 -31.77 1.13
C MET A 86 -25.28 -32.43 2.19
N THR A 87 -25.87 -33.17 3.14
CA THR A 87 -25.12 -33.85 4.19
C THR A 87 -24.25 -35.00 3.65
N ARG A 88 -24.46 -35.46 2.40
CA ARG A 88 -23.59 -36.46 1.74
C ARG A 88 -22.17 -35.98 1.44
N TRP A 89 -21.94 -34.67 1.31
CA TRP A 89 -20.60 -34.13 1.03
C TRP A 89 -19.77 -33.85 2.27
N GLY A 90 -20.35 -33.92 3.47
CA GLY A 90 -19.65 -33.79 4.73
C GLY A 90 -20.39 -32.89 5.72
N ARG A 91 -20.11 -33.11 7.00
CA ARG A 91 -20.58 -32.24 8.10
C ARG A 91 -19.85 -30.90 8.15
N ASP A 92 -18.79 -30.75 7.35
CA ASP A 92 -17.97 -29.54 7.27
C ASP A 92 -18.45 -28.67 6.10
N TYR A 93 -19.10 -27.55 6.44
CA TYR A 93 -19.60 -26.55 5.50
C TYR A 93 -18.53 -26.08 4.49
N LEU A 94 -17.25 -26.20 4.84
CA LEU A 94 -16.14 -25.80 3.98
C LEU A 94 -16.02 -26.64 2.69
N GLN A 95 -16.25 -27.95 2.78
CA GLN A 95 -16.13 -28.87 1.64
C GLN A 95 -17.26 -28.66 0.64
N VAL A 96 -18.47 -28.43 1.17
CA VAL A 96 -19.66 -28.15 0.37
C VAL A 96 -19.50 -26.84 -0.40
N GLY A 97 -18.98 -25.80 0.25
CA GLY A 97 -18.70 -24.52 -0.38
C GLY A 97 -17.69 -24.62 -1.54
N ASN A 98 -16.60 -25.36 -1.35
CA ASN A 98 -15.59 -25.54 -2.40
C ASN A 98 -16.14 -26.25 -3.64
N ALA A 99 -16.95 -27.29 -3.45
CA ALA A 99 -17.51 -28.03 -4.57
C ALA A 99 -18.57 -27.23 -5.35
N MET A 100 -19.37 -26.42 -4.65
CA MET A 100 -20.30 -25.49 -5.31
C MET A 100 -19.57 -24.46 -6.19
N GLU A 101 -18.41 -23.97 -5.75
CA GLU A 101 -17.57 -23.05 -6.52
C GLU A 101 -17.04 -23.72 -7.80
N ILE A 102 -16.53 -24.96 -7.67
CA ILE A 102 -16.05 -25.76 -8.80
C ILE A 102 -17.17 -25.95 -9.83
N PHE A 103 -18.39 -26.24 -9.36
CA PHE A 103 -19.54 -26.44 -10.24
C PHE A 103 -19.91 -25.17 -10.99
N ARG A 104 -19.96 -24.03 -10.29
CA ARG A 104 -20.25 -22.73 -10.91
C ARG A 104 -19.20 -22.33 -11.94
N ARG A 105 -17.91 -22.54 -11.68
CA ARG A 105 -16.81 -22.21 -12.62
C ARG A 105 -16.88 -23.06 -13.89
N ASN A 106 -17.24 -24.33 -13.74
CA ASN A 106 -17.34 -25.27 -14.86
C ASN A 106 -18.74 -25.30 -15.51
N ASN A 107 -19.62 -24.36 -15.12
CA ASN A 107 -20.98 -24.25 -15.63
C ASN A 107 -21.80 -25.56 -15.47
N VAL A 108 -21.64 -26.21 -14.32
CA VAL A 108 -22.35 -27.44 -13.94
C VAL A 108 -23.58 -27.08 -13.12
N ARG A 109 -24.74 -27.61 -13.52
CA ARG A 109 -25.98 -27.50 -12.76
C ARG A 109 -25.92 -28.42 -11.53
N PHE A 110 -26.26 -27.88 -10.37
CA PHE A 110 -26.28 -28.59 -9.12
C PHE A 110 -27.71 -28.77 -8.60
N ILE A 111 -28.05 -29.99 -8.18
CA ILE A 111 -29.36 -30.32 -7.63
C ILE A 111 -29.20 -31.13 -6.33
N ALA A 112 -29.78 -30.63 -5.23
CA ALA A 112 -29.94 -31.40 -3.99
C ALA A 112 -31.44 -31.57 -3.69
N VAL A 113 -31.94 -32.79 -3.89
CA VAL A 113 -33.39 -33.06 -4.02
C VAL A 113 -34.15 -32.76 -2.72
N ASN A 114 -33.70 -33.30 -1.58
CA ASN A 114 -34.40 -33.11 -0.30
C ASN A 114 -34.23 -31.69 0.27
N ASN A 115 -33.19 -30.99 -0.17
CA ASN A 115 -32.97 -29.59 0.20
C ASN A 115 -33.76 -28.62 -0.69
N GLY A 116 -34.45 -29.11 -1.73
CA GLY A 116 -35.16 -28.26 -2.69
C GLY A 116 -34.22 -27.36 -3.51
N ILE A 117 -32.92 -27.68 -3.59
CA ILE A 117 -31.92 -26.85 -4.24
C ILE A 117 -31.78 -27.26 -5.69
N ASP A 118 -31.83 -26.27 -6.57
CA ASP A 118 -31.54 -26.41 -8.00
C ASP A 118 -30.86 -25.12 -8.48
N SER A 119 -29.58 -25.19 -8.86
CA SER A 119 -28.79 -24.00 -9.20
C SER A 119 -29.25 -23.27 -10.47
N GLU A 120 -30.12 -23.89 -11.29
CA GLU A 120 -30.74 -23.23 -12.44
C GLU A 120 -32.07 -22.51 -12.08
N LYS A 121 -32.65 -22.79 -10.91
CA LYS A 121 -33.92 -22.16 -10.50
C LYS A 121 -33.66 -20.85 -9.74
N PRO A 122 -34.30 -19.73 -10.14
CA PRO A 122 -34.15 -18.43 -9.48
C PRO A 122 -34.64 -18.40 -8.02
N ASP A 123 -35.51 -19.33 -7.62
CA ASP A 123 -36.23 -19.33 -6.33
C ASP A 123 -35.43 -19.90 -5.14
N THR A 124 -34.13 -20.17 -5.30
CA THR A 124 -33.23 -20.62 -4.22
C THR A 124 -32.80 -19.47 -3.29
N LEU A 125 -33.76 -18.64 -2.83
CA LEU A 125 -33.56 -17.51 -1.91
C LEU A 125 -32.87 -17.92 -0.60
N GLU A 126 -33.03 -19.17 -0.16
CA GLU A 126 -32.39 -19.71 1.05
C GLU A 126 -30.88 -19.96 0.91
N PHE A 127 -30.35 -20.03 -0.31
CA PHE A 127 -28.94 -20.36 -0.57
C PHE A 127 -28.05 -19.14 -0.85
N ALA A 128 -28.66 -17.99 -1.14
CA ALA A 128 -27.94 -16.74 -1.36
C ALA A 128 -26.98 -16.36 -0.21
N PRO A 129 -27.32 -16.57 1.09
CA PRO A 129 -26.40 -16.31 2.20
C PRO A 129 -25.13 -17.16 2.13
N PHE A 130 -25.23 -18.45 1.77
CA PHE A 130 -24.07 -19.34 1.65
C PHE A 130 -23.16 -18.94 0.50
N ILE A 131 -23.73 -18.65 -0.68
CA ILE A 131 -22.96 -18.15 -1.83
C ILE A 131 -22.25 -16.84 -1.50
N ASN A 132 -22.91 -15.95 -0.76
CA ASN A 132 -22.32 -14.69 -0.31
C ASN A 132 -21.16 -14.91 0.67
N ILE A 133 -21.32 -15.80 1.67
CA ILE A 133 -20.26 -16.16 2.62
C ILE A 133 -19.06 -16.77 1.87
N MET A 134 -19.30 -17.68 0.92
CA MET A 134 -18.24 -18.31 0.14
C MET A 134 -17.50 -17.33 -0.77
N SER A 135 -18.24 -16.44 -1.43
CA SER A 135 -17.66 -15.39 -2.27
C SER A 135 -16.79 -14.44 -1.44
N GLU A 136 -17.24 -14.10 -0.23
CA GLU A 136 -16.50 -13.27 0.70
C GLU A 136 -15.24 -13.97 1.24
N TRP A 137 -15.36 -15.26 1.58
CA TRP A 137 -14.23 -16.06 2.02
C TRP A 137 -13.17 -16.21 0.93
N TYR A 138 -13.58 -16.45 -0.32
CA TYR A 138 -12.68 -16.53 -1.47
C TYR A 138 -11.95 -15.20 -1.72
N ALA A 139 -12.67 -14.08 -1.67
CA ALA A 139 -12.07 -12.75 -1.77
C ALA A 139 -11.04 -12.52 -0.65
N LYS A 140 -11.32 -12.99 0.58
CA LYS A 140 -10.41 -12.91 1.72
C LYS A 140 -9.17 -13.81 1.54
N ASP A 141 -9.32 -15.03 1.04
CA ASP A 141 -8.21 -15.96 0.80
C ASP A 141 -7.25 -15.46 -0.29
N ILE A 142 -7.79 -15.02 -1.44
CA ILE A 142 -6.97 -14.37 -2.48
C ILE A 142 -6.22 -13.18 -1.90
N SER A 143 -6.92 -12.31 -1.16
CA SER A 143 -6.30 -11.15 -0.55
C SER A 143 -5.15 -11.55 0.39
N LYS A 144 -5.34 -12.61 1.19
CA LYS A 144 -4.31 -13.13 2.10
C LYS A 144 -3.10 -13.67 1.34
N LYS A 145 -3.29 -14.46 0.28
CA LYS A 145 -2.20 -15.01 -0.55
C LYS A 145 -1.39 -13.89 -1.22
N VAL A 146 -2.07 -12.93 -1.86
CA VAL A 146 -1.44 -11.76 -2.48
C VAL A 146 -0.66 -10.95 -1.44
N LYS A 147 -1.27 -10.65 -0.29
CA LYS A 147 -0.59 -9.93 0.80
C LYS A 147 0.63 -10.67 1.33
N THR A 148 0.55 -12.01 1.42
CA THR A 148 1.68 -12.83 1.89
C THR A 148 2.85 -12.75 0.91
N GLY A 149 2.59 -12.89 -0.40
CA GLY A 149 3.63 -12.73 -1.42
C GLY A 149 4.28 -11.33 -1.41
N ILE A 150 3.46 -10.27 -1.35
CA ILE A 150 3.95 -8.88 -1.23
C ILE A 150 4.75 -8.69 0.06
N LYS A 151 4.28 -9.26 1.18
CA LYS A 151 4.97 -9.17 2.47
C LYS A 151 6.33 -9.87 2.42
N THR A 152 6.40 -11.11 1.94
CA THR A 152 7.66 -11.84 1.79
C THR A 152 8.66 -11.07 0.95
N LYS A 153 8.22 -10.54 -0.20
CA LYS A 153 9.07 -9.71 -1.07
C LYS A 153 9.55 -8.46 -0.33
N GLY A 154 8.64 -7.68 0.26
CA GLY A 154 9.00 -6.43 0.92
C GLY A 154 9.88 -6.60 2.16
N MET A 155 9.71 -7.70 2.91
CA MET A 155 10.55 -8.05 4.06
C MET A 155 11.97 -8.47 3.65
N SER A 156 12.16 -8.98 2.43
CA SER A 156 13.49 -9.29 1.88
C SER A 156 14.27 -8.05 1.38
N GLY A 157 13.76 -6.84 1.66
CA GLY A 157 14.37 -5.57 1.23
C GLY A 157 14.14 -5.20 -0.23
N LYS A 158 13.40 -6.03 -0.98
CA LYS A 158 13.09 -5.79 -2.39
C LYS A 158 11.93 -4.80 -2.54
N PRO A 159 11.96 -3.90 -3.54
CA PRO A 159 10.91 -2.94 -3.77
C PRO A 159 9.60 -3.61 -4.20
N ILE A 160 8.52 -3.29 -3.50
CA ILE A 160 7.16 -3.74 -3.86
C ILE A 160 6.47 -2.81 -4.86
N ALA A 161 7.04 -1.63 -5.11
CA ALA A 161 6.43 -0.60 -5.94
C ALA A 161 6.30 -1.05 -7.41
N THR A 162 5.13 -0.78 -8.02
CA THR A 162 4.87 -1.09 -9.43
C THR A 162 5.78 -0.30 -10.37
N GLU A 163 6.08 0.94 -10.02
CA GLU A 163 6.95 1.85 -10.78
C GLU A 163 8.07 2.38 -9.87
N ALA A 164 9.26 2.58 -10.43
CA ALA A 164 10.37 3.18 -9.70
C ALA A 164 10.11 4.68 -9.43
N PRO A 165 10.67 5.27 -8.36
CA PRO A 165 10.62 6.71 -8.13
C PRO A 165 11.18 7.51 -9.33
N TYR A 166 10.76 8.77 -9.47
CA TYR A 166 11.33 9.68 -10.46
C TYR A 166 12.82 9.88 -10.21
N GLY A 167 13.69 9.76 -11.21
CA GLY A 167 15.14 9.69 -11.02
C GLY A 167 15.69 8.26 -11.04
N TYR A 168 14.82 7.25 -10.98
CA TYR A 168 15.18 5.85 -11.14
C TYR A 168 14.36 5.15 -12.24
N VAL A 169 14.95 4.10 -12.79
CA VAL A 169 14.31 3.10 -13.67
C VAL A 169 14.40 1.73 -13.02
N LYS A 170 13.46 0.84 -13.31
CA LYS A 170 13.65 -0.57 -12.96
C LYS A 170 14.70 -1.16 -13.87
N ASP A 171 15.59 -1.95 -13.30
CA ASP A 171 16.54 -2.74 -14.08
C ASP A 171 15.75 -3.68 -15.04
N PRO A 172 16.05 -3.65 -16.36
CA PRO A 172 15.42 -4.53 -17.34
C PRO A 172 15.60 -6.02 -17.05
N ASP A 173 16.77 -6.40 -16.53
CA ASP A 173 17.15 -7.78 -16.25
C ASP A 173 16.69 -8.21 -14.85
N ASN A 174 16.63 -7.27 -13.91
CA ASN A 174 16.19 -7.54 -12.55
C ASN A 174 15.24 -6.50 -11.99
N LYS A 175 13.93 -6.72 -12.17
CA LYS A 175 12.86 -5.81 -11.71
C LYS A 175 12.81 -5.55 -10.18
N ASP A 176 13.61 -6.27 -9.40
CA ASP A 176 13.79 -6.05 -7.96
C ASP A 176 14.86 -4.97 -7.66
N PHE A 177 15.56 -4.44 -8.66
CA PHE A 177 16.54 -3.38 -8.49
C PHE A 177 16.18 -2.15 -9.33
N TRP A 178 16.67 -1.01 -8.87
CA TRP A 178 16.50 0.28 -9.52
C TRP A 178 17.87 0.82 -9.95
N LEU A 179 17.94 1.28 -11.19
CA LEU A 179 19.10 1.96 -11.76
C LEU A 179 18.83 3.46 -11.83
N ILE A 180 19.87 4.27 -11.77
CA ILE A 180 19.76 5.73 -11.91
C ILE A 180 19.31 6.06 -13.34
N ASP A 181 18.27 6.87 -13.44
CA ASP A 181 17.84 7.51 -14.68
C ASP A 181 18.48 8.90 -14.73
N GLU A 182 19.65 9.01 -15.34
CA GLU A 182 20.54 10.17 -15.16
C GLU A 182 19.89 11.51 -15.51
N GLU A 183 19.05 11.55 -16.55
CA GLU A 183 18.32 12.77 -16.93
C GLU A 183 17.32 13.20 -15.85
N ALA A 184 16.56 12.27 -15.28
CA ALA A 184 15.66 12.57 -14.18
C ALA A 184 16.39 12.79 -12.85
N ALA A 185 17.50 12.09 -12.63
CA ALA A 185 18.32 12.18 -11.42
C ALA A 185 18.99 13.56 -11.31
N GLU A 186 19.48 14.13 -12.42
CA GLU A 186 19.97 15.51 -12.48
C GLU A 186 18.92 16.51 -11.99
N ILE A 187 17.66 16.33 -12.39
CA ILE A 187 16.56 17.19 -11.91
C ILE A 187 16.30 17.00 -10.41
N VAL A 188 16.40 15.77 -9.90
CA VAL A 188 16.31 15.51 -8.45
C VAL A 188 17.46 16.20 -7.72
N ARG A 189 18.71 16.05 -8.16
CA ARG A 189 19.89 16.74 -7.59
C ARG A 189 19.71 18.26 -7.61
N LEU A 190 19.23 18.81 -8.71
CA LEU A 190 18.92 20.23 -8.85
C LEU A 190 17.86 20.70 -7.84
N ILE A 191 16.77 19.94 -7.66
CA ILE A 191 15.72 20.27 -6.68
C ILE A 191 16.29 20.31 -5.26
N PHE A 192 17.11 19.33 -4.88
CA PHE A 192 17.75 19.28 -3.56
C PHE A 192 18.71 20.46 -3.38
N ARG A 193 19.57 20.73 -4.36
CA ARG A 193 20.51 21.86 -4.35
C ARG A 193 19.79 23.20 -4.17
N LEU A 194 18.79 23.48 -5.02
CA LEU A 194 18.03 24.73 -4.94
C LEU A 194 17.31 24.89 -3.59
N PHE A 195 16.87 23.79 -2.97
CA PHE A 195 16.24 23.83 -1.66
C PHE A 195 17.26 24.10 -0.54
N LEU A 196 18.44 23.47 -0.59
CA LEU A 196 19.55 23.72 0.33
C LEU A 196 20.09 25.15 0.20
N ASP A 197 20.08 25.73 -1.01
CA ASP A 197 20.38 27.14 -1.27
C ASP A 197 19.31 28.11 -0.72
N GLY A 198 18.29 27.60 -0.03
CA GLY A 198 17.26 28.39 0.63
C GLY A 198 16.07 28.78 -0.24
N LYS A 199 15.99 28.30 -1.50
CA LYS A 199 14.79 28.53 -2.31
C LYS A 199 13.61 27.73 -1.77
N ASN A 200 12.46 28.36 -1.75
CA ASN A 200 11.24 27.69 -1.33
C ASN A 200 10.62 26.86 -2.46
N ARG A 201 9.74 25.92 -2.10
CA ARG A 201 9.08 25.02 -3.07
C ARG A 201 8.35 25.76 -4.20
N ASN A 202 7.75 26.93 -3.96
CA ASN A 202 7.09 27.69 -5.02
C ASN A 202 8.12 28.34 -5.96
N GLN A 203 9.22 28.88 -5.42
CA GLN A 203 10.32 29.40 -6.23
C GLN A 203 10.94 28.30 -7.08
N ILE A 204 11.15 27.11 -6.53
CA ILE A 204 11.63 25.94 -7.26
C ILE A 204 10.63 25.57 -8.37
N ALA A 205 9.33 25.52 -8.08
CA ALA A 205 8.32 25.22 -9.08
C ALA A 205 8.30 26.23 -10.24
N VAL A 206 8.44 27.53 -9.95
CA VAL A 206 8.54 28.59 -10.97
C VAL A 206 9.82 28.44 -11.78
N TYR A 207 10.95 28.18 -11.12
CA TYR A 207 12.23 27.93 -11.79
C TYR A 207 12.13 26.77 -12.77
N LEU A 208 11.67 25.59 -12.32
CA LEU A 208 11.51 24.41 -13.17
C LEU A 208 10.53 24.64 -14.34
N LYS A 209 9.50 25.46 -14.12
CA LYS A 209 8.56 25.85 -15.18
C LYS A 209 9.23 26.73 -16.23
N ASN A 210 10.05 27.70 -15.82
CA ASN A 210 10.74 28.62 -16.72
C ASN A 210 11.80 27.88 -17.56
N GLU A 211 12.50 26.92 -16.95
CA GLU A 211 13.44 26.02 -17.64
C GLU A 211 12.74 24.95 -18.50
N GLN A 212 11.40 24.96 -18.57
CA GLN A 212 10.58 23.99 -19.33
C GLN A 212 10.89 22.53 -18.97
N ILE A 213 11.17 22.27 -17.69
CA ILE A 213 11.44 20.91 -17.21
C ILE A 213 10.10 20.18 -17.01
N PRO A 214 9.85 19.07 -17.70
CA PRO A 214 8.59 18.34 -17.59
C PRO A 214 8.40 17.77 -16.19
N THR A 215 7.15 17.79 -15.71
CA THR A 215 6.82 17.16 -14.43
C THR A 215 7.03 15.63 -14.48
N PRO A 216 7.26 14.96 -13.33
CA PRO A 216 7.55 13.53 -13.31
C PRO A 216 6.51 12.66 -14.04
N THR A 217 5.24 13.05 -13.96
CA THR A 217 4.15 12.34 -14.63
C THR A 217 4.28 12.39 -16.16
N PHE A 218 4.63 13.56 -16.72
CA PHE A 218 4.84 13.72 -18.16
C PHE A 218 6.12 13.05 -18.61
N TYR A 219 7.22 13.27 -17.89
CA TYR A 219 8.50 12.62 -18.14
C TYR A 219 8.39 11.10 -18.23
N MET A 220 7.67 10.49 -17.28
CA MET A 220 7.43 9.04 -17.28
C MET A 220 6.52 8.62 -18.43
N LYS A 221 5.43 9.37 -18.69
CA LYS A 221 4.49 9.05 -19.77
C LYS A 221 5.17 9.04 -21.13
N ASP A 222 6.01 10.03 -21.42
CA ASP A 222 6.73 10.14 -22.71
C ASP A 222 7.65 8.94 -22.96
N ARG A 223 8.09 8.26 -21.89
CA ARG A 223 8.90 7.03 -21.92
C ARG A 223 8.06 5.75 -21.77
N GLY A 224 6.73 5.83 -21.91
CA GLY A 224 5.83 4.69 -21.77
C GLY A 224 5.70 4.12 -20.34
N ARG A 225 6.12 4.90 -19.33
CA ARG A 225 6.18 4.52 -17.91
C ARG A 225 5.15 5.25 -17.06
N GLY A 226 4.98 4.79 -15.82
CA GLY A 226 4.13 5.44 -14.83
C GLY A 226 2.65 5.06 -14.92
N THR A 227 1.91 5.43 -13.89
CA THR A 227 0.48 5.10 -13.73
C THR A 227 -0.43 5.82 -14.73
N CYS A 228 0.08 6.88 -15.37
CA CYS A 228 -0.65 7.70 -16.33
C CYS A 228 -0.26 7.44 -17.79
N LYS A 229 0.55 6.41 -18.10
CA LYS A 229 1.04 6.12 -19.47
C LYS A 229 -0.07 6.05 -20.53
N ASN A 230 -1.23 5.47 -20.17
CA ASN A 230 -2.37 5.30 -21.07
C ASN A 230 -3.45 6.39 -20.92
N LYS A 231 -3.17 7.45 -20.14
CA LYS A 231 -4.14 8.52 -19.89
C LYS A 231 -3.84 9.75 -20.75
N THR A 232 -4.89 10.33 -21.32
CA THR A 232 -4.81 11.69 -21.88
C THR A 232 -4.56 12.66 -20.74
N LEU A 233 -3.48 13.43 -20.83
CA LEU A 233 -3.11 14.44 -19.84
C LEU A 233 -3.37 15.82 -20.43
N ASN A 234 -3.68 16.82 -19.60
CA ASN A 234 -3.78 18.20 -20.05
C ASN A 234 -2.37 18.75 -20.32
N GLU A 235 -2.04 18.99 -21.59
CA GLU A 235 -0.71 19.44 -22.03
C GLU A 235 -0.28 20.77 -21.38
N GLU A 236 -1.22 21.64 -21.01
CA GLU A 236 -0.92 22.89 -20.29
C GLU A 236 -0.27 22.65 -18.91
N SER A 237 -0.43 21.44 -18.36
CA SER A 237 0.14 21.04 -17.08
C SER A 237 1.53 20.39 -17.18
N ARG A 238 2.09 20.25 -18.40
CA ARG A 238 3.37 19.58 -18.66
C ARG A 238 4.51 20.07 -17.78
N TYR A 239 4.63 21.39 -17.66
CA TYR A 239 5.67 22.08 -16.88
C TYR A 239 5.16 22.65 -15.55
N LYS A 240 3.92 22.30 -15.15
CA LYS A 240 3.28 22.86 -13.96
C LYS A 240 3.65 22.07 -12.71
N TRP A 241 4.87 22.29 -12.22
CA TRP A 241 5.33 21.78 -10.94
C TRP A 241 4.48 22.34 -9.80
N ASN A 242 4.12 21.47 -8.85
CA ASN A 242 3.34 21.88 -7.68
C ASN A 242 4.11 21.59 -6.39
N LYS A 243 3.76 22.32 -5.34
CA LYS A 243 4.40 22.19 -4.02
C LYS A 243 4.31 20.78 -3.44
N ALA A 244 3.23 20.05 -3.70
CA ALA A 244 3.04 18.69 -3.19
C ALA A 244 4.02 17.70 -3.85
N THR A 245 4.21 17.78 -5.17
CA THR A 245 5.19 16.98 -5.91
C THR A 245 6.61 17.27 -5.43
N LEU A 246 6.97 18.54 -5.26
CA LEU A 246 8.30 18.91 -4.74
C LEU A 246 8.49 18.46 -3.29
N THR A 247 7.48 18.59 -2.44
CA THR A 247 7.54 18.08 -1.06
C THR A 247 7.73 16.56 -1.07
N HIS A 248 6.99 15.85 -1.93
CA HIS A 248 7.13 14.40 -2.06
C HIS A 248 8.52 13.99 -2.53
N ILE A 249 9.16 14.73 -3.43
CA ILE A 249 10.55 14.45 -3.85
C ILE A 249 11.51 14.72 -2.68
N LEU A 250 11.40 15.88 -2.03
CA LEU A 250 12.32 16.26 -0.95
C LEU A 250 12.21 15.36 0.30
N THR A 251 11.07 14.69 0.55
CA THR A 251 10.89 13.81 1.72
C THR A 251 11.09 12.33 1.42
N ARG A 252 11.47 11.97 0.18
CA ARG A 252 11.59 10.57 -0.23
C ARG A 252 12.99 10.04 0.07
N GLN A 253 13.12 9.28 1.16
CA GLN A 253 14.39 8.68 1.57
C GLN A 253 14.94 7.67 0.54
N GLU A 254 14.11 7.19 -0.39
CA GLU A 254 14.59 6.33 -1.49
C GLU A 254 15.69 6.98 -2.36
N TYR A 255 15.81 8.31 -2.36
CA TYR A 255 16.92 8.99 -3.04
C TYR A 255 18.29 8.80 -2.39
N CYS A 256 18.33 8.30 -1.15
CA CYS A 256 19.57 7.96 -0.43
C CYS A 256 20.00 6.50 -0.64
N GLY A 257 19.40 5.79 -1.61
CA GLY A 257 19.70 4.37 -1.85
C GLY A 257 18.85 3.40 -1.01
N ASP A 258 17.86 3.88 -0.26
CA ASP A 258 17.01 3.05 0.60
C ASP A 258 15.76 2.51 -0.12
N VAL A 259 15.29 1.31 0.21
CA VAL A 259 13.97 0.82 -0.18
C VAL A 259 13.01 0.93 0.99
N VAL A 260 11.85 1.53 0.73
CA VAL A 260 10.81 1.74 1.75
C VAL A 260 9.51 1.06 1.35
N ASN A 261 9.18 0.00 2.08
CA ASN A 261 8.02 -0.83 1.84
C ASN A 261 6.93 -0.59 2.90
N PHE A 262 5.70 -1.00 2.58
CA PHE A 262 4.53 -0.96 3.47
C PHE A 262 4.10 0.43 3.96
N LYS A 263 4.36 1.50 3.18
CA LYS A 263 3.85 2.87 3.46
C LYS A 263 2.33 2.97 3.58
N THR A 264 1.60 2.00 3.02
CA THR A 264 0.15 1.95 3.05
C THR A 264 -0.37 0.54 3.35
N THR A 265 -1.52 0.45 4.00
CA THR A 265 -2.30 -0.76 4.18
C THR A 265 -3.63 -0.67 3.42
N LYS A 266 -4.18 -1.84 3.05
CA LYS A 266 -5.47 -1.94 2.37
C LYS A 266 -6.29 -3.07 2.98
N HIS A 267 -7.50 -2.76 3.42
CA HIS A 267 -8.47 -3.78 3.80
C HIS A 267 -9.08 -4.42 2.54
N PHE A 268 -9.38 -5.72 2.56
CA PHE A 268 -9.86 -6.42 1.35
C PHE A 268 -11.21 -5.89 0.84
N ARG A 269 -12.05 -5.38 1.75
CA ARG A 269 -13.33 -4.72 1.42
C ARG A 269 -13.18 -3.26 0.98
N ASP A 270 -12.05 -2.63 1.24
CA ASP A 270 -11.85 -1.23 0.89
C ASP A 270 -11.23 -1.12 -0.51
N LYS A 271 -11.67 -0.14 -1.28
CA LYS A 271 -11.08 0.20 -2.58
C LYS A 271 -9.89 1.14 -2.43
N ARG A 272 -9.76 1.84 -1.30
CA ARG A 272 -8.72 2.84 -1.03
C ARG A 272 -7.56 2.27 -0.19
N ASN A 273 -6.39 2.86 -0.37
CA ASN A 273 -5.22 2.62 0.45
C ASN A 273 -5.20 3.63 1.61
N HIS A 274 -4.78 3.18 2.78
CA HIS A 274 -4.58 4.01 3.97
C HIS A 274 -3.11 4.10 4.30
N TYR A 275 -2.59 5.31 4.46
CA TYR A 275 -1.21 5.50 4.94
C TYR A 275 -1.10 5.05 6.39
N VAL A 276 0.01 4.38 6.70
CA VAL A 276 0.31 3.92 8.07
C VAL A 276 1.45 4.74 8.65
N ASP A 277 1.55 4.72 9.97
CA ASP A 277 2.63 5.36 10.70
C ASP A 277 4.00 4.85 10.25
N ARG A 278 5.02 5.72 10.34
CA ARG A 278 6.39 5.43 9.89
C ARG A 278 7.01 4.25 10.65
N SER A 279 6.59 3.99 11.90
CA SER A 279 7.01 2.81 12.67
C SER A 279 6.63 1.47 12.05
N GLN A 280 5.64 1.45 11.16
CA GLN A 280 5.20 0.24 10.45
C GLN A 280 5.88 0.06 9.09
N TRP A 281 6.71 1.02 8.68
CA TRP A 281 7.40 0.94 7.39
C TRP A 281 8.57 -0.04 7.52
N GLN A 282 8.73 -0.88 6.49
CA GLN A 282 9.95 -1.68 6.37
C GLN A 282 10.94 -0.86 5.55
N ILE A 283 12.02 -0.44 6.20
CA ILE A 283 13.12 0.30 5.58
C ILE A 283 14.28 -0.68 5.41
N THR A 284 14.86 -0.72 4.22
CA THR A 284 16.10 -1.45 3.94
C THR A 284 17.06 -0.47 3.32
N GLU A 285 18.17 -0.24 4.01
CA GLU A 285 19.12 0.81 3.65
C GLU A 285 20.10 0.35 2.57
N ASN A 286 20.58 1.29 1.76
CA ASN A 286 21.69 1.08 0.81
C ASN A 286 21.49 -0.11 -0.16
N VAL A 287 20.27 -0.26 -0.70
CA VAL A 287 19.88 -1.31 -1.66
C VAL A 287 20.26 -0.97 -3.10
N HIS A 288 20.29 0.32 -3.44
CA HIS A 288 20.56 0.82 -4.78
C HIS A 288 21.42 2.09 -4.71
N GLU A 289 22.00 2.47 -5.84
CA GLU A 289 22.90 3.62 -5.91
C GLU A 289 22.16 4.92 -5.54
N PRO A 290 22.68 5.72 -4.59
CA PRO A 290 22.02 6.94 -4.15
C PRO A 290 22.12 8.06 -5.19
N ILE A 291 21.02 8.80 -5.38
CA ILE A 291 21.03 10.05 -6.17
C ILE A 291 21.52 11.23 -5.32
N ILE A 292 21.20 11.22 -4.03
CA ILE A 292 21.49 12.28 -3.06
C ILE A 292 22.25 11.68 -1.88
N ASP A 293 23.27 12.40 -1.39
CA ASP A 293 23.97 12.00 -0.19
C ASP A 293 23.06 12.02 1.05
N ARG A 294 23.28 11.08 1.97
CA ARG A 294 22.46 10.97 3.17
C ARG A 294 22.52 12.25 4.01
N THR A 295 23.68 12.89 4.09
CA THR A 295 23.88 14.14 4.84
C THR A 295 23.01 15.27 4.27
N ASP A 296 22.99 15.41 2.95
CA ASP A 296 22.17 16.42 2.27
C ASP A 296 20.68 16.14 2.48
N PHE A 297 20.26 14.89 2.39
CA PHE A 297 18.87 14.51 2.64
C PHE A 297 18.43 14.82 4.08
N GLU A 298 19.27 14.50 5.07
CA GLU A 298 19.01 14.79 6.47
C GLU A 298 18.97 16.30 6.75
N ASN A 299 19.86 17.07 6.13
CA ASN A 299 19.82 18.53 6.18
C ASN A 299 18.49 19.06 5.62
N VAL A 300 18.03 18.54 4.48
CA VAL A 300 16.71 18.86 3.91
C VAL A 300 15.58 18.50 4.86
N GLN A 301 15.59 17.31 5.50
CA GLN A 301 14.55 16.93 6.47
C GLN A 301 14.54 17.88 7.66
N ARG A 302 15.72 18.22 8.20
CA ARG A 302 15.86 19.18 9.31
C ARG A 302 15.30 20.55 8.94
N ILE A 303 15.56 21.04 7.72
CA ILE A 303 15.00 22.31 7.23
C ILE A 303 13.47 22.20 7.06
N LEU A 304 12.94 21.07 6.60
CA LEU A 304 11.51 20.86 6.42
C LEU A 304 10.74 20.78 7.75
N GLU A 305 11.30 20.10 8.76
CA GLU A 305 10.77 20.04 10.13
C GLU A 305 10.85 21.40 10.83
N ASN A 306 11.98 22.09 10.65
CA ASN A 306 12.20 23.41 11.21
C ASN A 306 11.58 24.54 10.39
N ALA A 307 11.00 24.23 9.22
CA ALA A 307 10.43 25.22 8.31
C ALA A 307 9.51 26.19 9.07
N PRO A 308 9.72 27.51 8.93
CA PRO A 308 8.95 28.49 9.68
C PRO A 308 7.46 28.35 9.36
N VAL A 309 6.63 28.32 10.41
CA VAL A 309 5.16 28.41 10.30
C VAL A 309 4.82 29.61 9.41
N LYS A 310 3.89 29.39 8.47
CA LYS A 310 3.38 30.30 7.43
C LYS A 310 4.02 31.70 7.38
N ARG A 311 4.70 31.97 6.26
CA ARG A 311 5.05 33.32 5.81
C ARG A 311 3.81 34.22 5.86
N PRO A 312 3.84 35.35 6.57
CA PRO A 312 2.75 36.32 6.52
C PRO A 312 2.61 36.93 5.11
N ASN A 313 3.73 37.18 4.41
CA ASN A 313 3.76 37.85 3.11
C ASN A 313 4.62 37.03 2.13
N GLY A 314 4.04 36.66 0.98
CA GLY A 314 4.48 35.56 0.11
C GLY A 314 5.90 35.61 -0.45
N ASP A 315 6.53 36.79 -0.57
CA ASP A 315 7.53 36.98 -1.63
C ASP A 315 8.84 37.70 -1.20
N GLY A 316 9.12 37.82 0.10
CA GLY A 316 10.34 38.46 0.61
C GLY A 316 11.55 37.52 0.78
N GLU A 317 12.76 38.08 0.73
CA GLU A 317 14.00 37.43 1.18
C GLU A 317 13.83 36.87 2.60
N ILE A 318 14.25 35.62 2.81
CA ILE A 318 14.19 34.98 4.11
C ILE A 318 15.45 35.38 4.88
N HIS A 319 15.29 35.96 6.05
CA HIS A 319 16.41 36.21 6.93
C HIS A 319 17.08 34.87 7.35
N PRO A 320 18.44 34.76 7.37
CA PRO A 320 19.15 33.49 7.64
C PRO A 320 18.75 32.78 8.94
N LEU A 321 18.34 33.55 9.95
CA LEU A 321 17.90 33.03 11.25
C LEU A 321 16.45 32.51 11.27
N SER A 322 15.71 32.60 10.16
CA SER A 322 14.31 32.20 10.10
C SER A 322 14.14 30.69 10.27
N GLY A 323 13.37 30.27 11.29
CA GLY A 323 13.18 28.85 11.63
C GLY A 323 14.26 28.26 12.57
N LEU A 324 15.32 29.02 12.86
CA LEU A 324 16.37 28.63 13.82
C LEU A 324 16.15 29.21 15.23
N LEU A 325 15.26 30.21 15.35
CA LEU A 325 15.02 30.90 16.61
C LEU A 325 13.86 30.29 17.38
N PHE A 326 14.08 30.07 18.68
CA PHE A 326 13.09 29.57 19.62
C PHE A 326 13.02 30.51 20.82
N CYS A 327 11.80 30.76 21.30
CA CYS A 327 11.57 31.55 22.48
C CYS A 327 11.97 30.75 23.72
N LYS A 328 12.89 31.29 24.54
CA LYS A 328 13.34 30.66 25.78
C LYS A 328 12.19 30.32 26.73
N ASP A 329 11.25 31.25 26.90
CA ASP A 329 10.22 31.12 27.94
C ASP A 329 9.11 30.11 27.59
N CYS A 330 8.71 29.99 26.32
CA CYS A 330 7.60 29.12 25.91
C CYS A 330 8.02 27.95 25.01
N GLY A 331 9.28 27.90 24.58
CA GLY A 331 9.80 26.91 23.63
C GLY A 331 9.26 27.04 22.20
N ALA A 332 8.36 28.00 21.92
CA ALA A 332 7.78 28.16 20.59
C ALA A 332 8.77 28.79 19.62
N LYS A 333 8.67 28.42 18.34
CA LYS A 333 9.45 29.04 17.24
C LYS A 333 9.22 30.55 17.20
N MET A 334 10.25 31.33 16.91
CA MET A 334 10.13 32.76 16.64
C MET A 334 10.02 33.00 15.13
N HIS A 335 9.19 33.97 14.74
CA HIS A 335 9.02 34.39 13.35
C HIS A 335 9.76 35.68 13.09
N ILE A 336 10.29 35.83 11.88
CA ILE A 336 10.95 37.06 11.44
C ILE A 336 10.02 37.75 10.44
N ARG A 337 9.72 39.02 10.68
CA ARG A 337 9.04 39.90 9.72
C ARG A 337 9.95 41.04 9.33
N ILE A 338 9.65 41.64 8.19
CA ILE A 338 10.30 42.86 7.72
C ILE A 338 9.45 44.03 8.18
N ASP A 339 10.01 44.92 9.00
CA ASP A 339 9.41 46.18 9.37
C ASP A 339 10.03 47.29 8.50
N TYR A 340 9.19 48.00 7.76
CA TYR A 340 9.57 49.18 7.00
C TYR A 340 9.29 50.42 7.86
N ARG A 341 10.33 51.07 8.37
CA ARG A 341 10.22 52.33 9.15
C ARG A 341 11.20 53.35 8.60
N ASN A 342 10.75 54.60 8.44
CA ASN A 342 11.56 55.75 8.00
C ASN A 342 12.40 55.48 6.72
N GLY A 343 11.85 54.74 5.76
CA GLY A 343 12.55 54.38 4.52
C GLY A 343 13.61 53.27 4.65
N GLY A 344 13.83 52.73 5.85
CA GLY A 344 14.75 51.60 6.10
C GLY A 344 14.02 50.26 6.21
N LYS A 345 14.72 49.18 5.81
CA LYS A 345 14.29 47.78 5.96
C LYS A 345 14.95 47.21 7.23
N ARG A 346 14.16 46.74 8.20
CA ARG A 346 14.66 46.07 9.42
C ARG A 346 14.03 44.70 9.58
N HIS A 347 14.81 43.70 9.95
CA HIS A 347 14.30 42.37 10.27
C HIS A 347 14.02 42.25 11.77
N VAL A 348 12.79 41.89 12.13
CA VAL A 348 12.35 41.80 13.52
C VAL A 348 11.88 40.37 13.80
N ALA A 349 12.57 39.70 14.73
CA ALA A 349 12.19 38.41 15.26
C ALA A 349 11.21 38.57 16.42
N PHE A 350 10.14 37.79 16.44
CA PHE A 350 9.08 37.86 17.45
C PHE A 350 8.55 36.47 17.84
N CYS A 351 8.11 36.32 19.08
CA CYS A 351 7.53 35.06 19.56
C CYS A 351 6.20 34.75 18.85
N SER A 352 6.14 33.59 18.18
CA SER A 352 4.95 33.18 17.41
C SER A 352 3.72 32.97 18.30
N GLU A 353 3.90 32.46 19.51
CA GLU A 353 2.78 32.13 20.40
C GLU A 353 2.16 33.37 21.03
N TYR A 354 2.99 34.36 21.38
CA TYR A 354 2.50 35.65 21.88
C TYR A 354 1.71 36.41 20.80
N HIS A 355 2.25 36.46 19.58
CA HIS A 355 1.64 37.21 18.47
C HIS A 355 0.39 36.55 17.86
N LYS A 356 0.10 35.28 18.15
CA LYS A 356 -1.17 34.62 17.76
C LYS A 356 -2.38 35.17 18.52
N GLY A 357 -2.17 35.98 19.56
CA GLY A 357 -3.19 36.83 20.20
C GLY A 357 -4.57 36.18 20.31
N LYS A 358 -4.72 35.17 21.19
CA LYS A 358 -6.01 34.61 21.69
C LYS A 358 -5.88 33.34 22.57
N ALA A 359 -4.72 33.05 23.15
CA ALA A 359 -4.62 31.92 24.09
C ALA A 359 -5.24 32.34 25.44
N ARG A 360 -6.22 31.55 25.94
CA ARG A 360 -6.82 31.72 27.28
C ARG A 360 -5.76 31.72 28.40
N ASN A 361 -4.61 31.08 28.16
CA ASN A 361 -3.40 31.09 28.98
C ASN A 361 -2.19 31.38 28.07
N PRO A 362 -1.72 32.63 27.96
CA PRO A 362 -0.53 32.93 27.17
C PRO A 362 0.70 32.31 27.84
N LYS A 363 1.47 31.49 27.11
CA LYS A 363 2.73 30.91 27.61
C LYS A 363 3.85 31.96 27.75
N CYS A 364 3.70 33.12 27.11
CA CYS A 364 4.60 34.26 27.21
C CYS A 364 3.85 35.47 27.77
N HIS A 365 4.42 36.14 28.76
CA HIS A 365 3.84 37.32 29.40
C HIS A 365 4.26 38.64 28.73
N SER A 366 5.25 38.60 27.83
CA SER A 366 5.72 39.76 27.08
C SER A 366 5.94 39.43 25.60
N PRO A 367 6.05 40.45 24.72
CA PRO A 367 6.12 40.25 23.27
C PRO A 367 7.31 39.45 22.74
N HIS A 368 8.41 39.36 23.51
CA HIS A 368 9.71 38.79 23.10
C HIS A 368 10.03 39.13 21.64
N ILE A 369 10.37 40.40 21.43
CA ILE A 369 10.72 40.98 20.14
C ILE A 369 12.19 41.36 20.18
N MET A 370 12.91 41.05 19.11
CA MET A 370 14.35 41.27 19.00
C MET A 370 14.73 41.59 17.56
N ASP A 371 15.82 42.34 17.41
CA ASP A 371 16.38 42.67 16.12
C ASP A 371 17.10 41.44 15.54
N ALA A 372 16.62 40.95 14.39
CA ALA A 372 17.19 39.77 13.78
C ALA A 372 18.54 40.05 13.10
N ASP A 373 18.74 41.27 12.59
CA ASP A 373 20.00 41.68 11.95
C ASP A 373 21.11 41.80 13.01
N LEU A 374 20.81 42.40 14.16
CA LEU A 374 21.72 42.44 15.31
C LEU A 374 22.05 41.03 15.82
N LEU A 375 21.05 40.14 15.91
CA LEU A 375 21.30 38.76 16.32
C LEU A 375 22.25 38.06 15.35
N MET A 376 22.09 38.27 14.05
CA MET A 376 22.96 37.69 13.03
C MET A 376 24.40 38.17 13.19
N GLN A 377 24.60 39.46 13.48
CA GLN A 377 25.93 40.02 13.76
C GLN A 377 26.57 39.34 14.97
N THR A 378 25.84 39.23 16.09
CA THR A 378 26.32 38.54 17.30
C THR A 378 26.69 37.08 17.02
N VAL A 379 25.85 36.35 16.26
CA VAL A 379 26.15 34.96 15.87
C VAL A 379 27.42 34.90 15.02
N ALA A 380 27.57 35.78 14.04
CA ALA A 380 28.75 35.84 13.19
C ALA A 380 30.03 36.14 13.98
N GLU A 381 29.97 37.05 14.96
CA GLU A 381 31.10 37.34 15.86
C GLU A 381 31.48 36.13 16.72
N VAL A 382 30.50 35.43 17.27
CA VAL A 382 30.74 34.21 18.05
C VAL A 382 31.38 33.13 17.17
N LEU A 383 30.89 32.95 15.94
CA LEU A 383 31.46 31.99 15.00
C LEU A 383 32.91 32.33 14.63
N LYS A 384 33.24 33.63 14.44
CA LYS A 384 34.62 34.08 14.23
C LYS A 384 35.52 33.74 15.42
N LYS A 385 35.07 34.02 16.65
CA LYS A 385 35.81 33.67 17.87
C LYS A 385 36.03 32.16 18.00
N ILE A 386 35.03 31.35 17.66
CA ILE A 386 35.15 29.89 17.65
C ILE A 386 36.17 29.44 16.59
N ALA A 387 36.15 30.05 15.40
CA ALA A 387 37.12 29.74 14.35
C ALA A 387 38.55 30.14 14.73
N GLU A 388 38.74 31.31 15.34
CA GLU A 388 40.04 31.75 15.85
C GLU A 388 40.56 30.82 16.95
N TYR A 389 39.67 30.39 17.85
CA TYR A 389 40.00 29.43 18.90
C TYR A 389 40.34 28.05 18.33
N SER A 390 39.63 27.56 17.32
CA SER A 390 39.91 26.26 16.71
C SER A 390 41.27 26.24 15.99
N ILE A 391 41.69 27.37 15.41
CA ILE A 391 43.00 27.53 14.79
C ILE A 391 44.11 27.62 15.85
N SER A 392 43.89 28.41 16.91
CA SER A 392 44.91 28.69 17.93
C SER A 392 45.09 27.54 18.93
N ASN A 393 44.02 26.80 19.23
CA ASN A 393 43.95 25.77 20.26
C ASN A 393 43.36 24.47 19.70
N ARG A 394 43.95 23.97 18.62
CA ARG A 394 43.41 22.83 17.84
C ARG A 394 43.17 21.56 18.68
N ALA A 395 44.13 21.17 19.51
CA ALA A 395 44.01 19.94 20.31
C ALA A 395 42.88 20.01 21.35
N ASP A 396 42.76 21.16 22.03
CA ASP A 396 41.70 21.41 23.01
C ASP A 396 40.33 21.48 22.34
N PHE A 397 40.25 22.13 21.18
CA PHE A 397 39.03 22.21 20.38
C PHE A 397 38.58 20.83 19.89
N GLU A 398 39.48 20.00 19.37
CA GLU A 398 39.18 18.63 18.96
C GLU A 398 38.71 17.76 20.14
N ALA A 399 39.29 17.93 21.33
CA ALA A 399 38.85 17.26 22.55
C ALA A 399 37.45 17.72 22.99
N LEU A 400 37.18 19.03 22.93
CA LEU A 400 35.88 19.62 23.26
C LEU A 400 34.77 19.11 22.31
N VAL A 401 35.04 19.09 21.01
CA VAL A 401 34.09 18.59 19.99
C VAL A 401 33.82 17.12 20.21
N LYS A 402 34.86 16.28 20.44
CA LYS A 402 34.67 14.86 20.73
C LYS A 402 33.79 14.64 21.96
N LYS A 403 34.02 15.39 23.04
CA LYS A 403 33.21 15.30 24.26
C LYS A 403 31.74 15.65 24.01
N CYS A 404 31.47 16.72 23.27
CA CYS A 404 30.11 17.13 22.92
C CYS A 404 29.42 16.10 22.01
N CYS A 405 30.11 15.54 21.02
CA CYS A 405 29.55 14.52 20.12
C CYS A 405 29.28 13.16 20.79
N SER A 406 29.91 12.88 21.94
CA SER A 406 29.68 11.67 22.73
C SER A 406 28.61 11.81 23.83
N SER A 407 27.96 12.98 23.93
CA SER A 407 27.00 13.31 25.01
C SER A 407 25.53 13.27 24.60
N ASP A 408 25.20 12.85 23.37
CA ASP A 408 23.83 12.74 22.85
C ASP A 408 23.39 11.28 22.67
#